data_AF-A0A6G6ZRW1-F1
#
_entry.id   AF-A0A6G6ZRW1-F1
#
_cell.length_a   1.000
_cell.length_b   1.000
_cell.length_c   1.000
_cell.angle_alpha   90.00
_cell.angle_beta   90.00
_cell.angle_gamma   90.00
#
_symmetry.space_group_name_H-M   'P 1'
#
loop_
_entity.id
_entity.type
_entity.pdbx_description
1 polymer ?
#
loop_
_entity_poly.entity_id
_entity_poly.type
_entity_poly.pdbx_seq_one_letter_code
_entity_poly.pdbx_strand_id
1 'polypeptide(L)'
;MDVQAAARFGDEIAHGFGVAAMIAGAVAGALIGAAIVAATAATGGLAVVILAGSVAAGGLSMFQLVKGLSTIFDLPEPTTGELIRGSPNVFVNLRNAMRAGEDVSSSCTGFPLGHPPWPLPVTIAEGSATVYINGKPAARLTSKMTCGAHIKSGSQDTFIGGPTLQVEFVLDIEGWLHTGLEVLGLVAAAGALVLAAMAGAAALLTTVAVGAAIYGGMELLGQIGDQLGPGYRDLLQGIAGLALLGAGPKMAKMSAERNAARLANQSQVLEVRTASEVNKVMIAKEELPAWLEGTQVKTEIVPPGTQYQMVVAKGQAEAIMQGKKFFGGFATPDAVPNQAYARDKLVILERFKPDVSYVITVETTAPQKIHSGITGPLENYKGGVRQVEFLGDRLVKIVGTPKVLPVE
;
A
#
# COMPACT_ATOMS: atom_id res chain seq x y z
N MET A 1 -0.21 -12.97 41.27
CA MET A 1 0.08 -12.32 42.57
C MET A 1 1.23 -11.37 42.31
N ASP A 2 1.07 -10.08 42.60
CA ASP A 2 2.07 -9.02 42.32
C ASP A 2 3.21 -9.08 43.34
N VAL A 3 3.91 -10.20 43.35
CA VAL A 3 5.04 -10.47 44.25
C VAL A 3 6.29 -10.33 43.41
N GLN A 4 7.15 -9.39 43.78
CA GLN A 4 8.40 -9.14 43.06
C GLN A 4 9.57 -9.02 44.03
N ALA A 5 10.79 -9.23 43.53
CA ALA A 5 12.00 -9.15 44.33
C ALA A 5 12.11 -7.78 45.02
N ALA A 6 12.42 -7.77 46.31
CA ALA A 6 12.58 -6.54 47.08
C ALA A 6 13.80 -5.74 46.59
N ALA A 7 13.64 -4.43 46.40
CA ALA A 7 14.73 -3.55 45.98
C ALA A 7 15.58 -3.13 47.18
N ARG A 8 16.88 -3.01 46.96
CA ARG A 8 17.89 -2.75 47.98
C ARG A 8 18.87 -1.67 47.53
N PHE A 9 19.57 -1.08 48.50
CA PHE A 9 20.71 -0.21 48.25
C PHE A 9 21.69 -0.91 47.32
N GLY A 10 22.06 -0.24 46.24
CA GLY A 10 22.97 -0.68 45.20
C GLY A 10 22.37 -1.62 44.16
N ASP A 11 21.05 -1.82 44.17
CA ASP A 11 20.40 -2.47 43.04
C ASP A 11 20.35 -1.51 41.84
N GLU A 12 20.44 -2.07 40.64
CA GLU A 12 20.53 -1.35 39.38
C GLU A 12 19.16 -0.84 38.91
N ILE A 13 19.18 0.26 38.17
CA ILE A 13 18.03 0.74 37.39
C ILE A 13 18.34 0.68 35.89
N ALA A 14 17.32 0.53 35.06
CA ALA A 14 17.45 0.51 33.60
C ALA A 14 16.24 1.11 32.88
N HIS A 15 16.46 1.46 31.62
CA HIS A 15 15.39 1.64 30.65
C HIS A 15 15.37 0.43 29.73
N GLY A 16 14.17 0.02 29.33
CA GLY A 16 14.02 -1.00 28.31
C GLY A 16 14.48 -0.52 26.93
N PHE A 17 14.50 -1.42 25.97
CA PHE A 17 14.81 -1.11 24.57
C PHE A 17 13.63 -0.47 23.82
N GLY A 18 12.46 -0.31 24.47
CA GLY A 18 11.19 0.02 23.82
C GLY A 18 11.21 1.34 23.04
N VAL A 19 11.67 2.43 23.67
CA VAL A 19 11.78 3.75 23.01
C VAL A 19 12.69 3.69 21.78
N ALA A 20 13.86 3.05 21.91
CA ALA A 20 14.80 2.93 20.81
C ALA A 20 14.23 2.10 19.64
N ALA A 21 13.56 0.98 19.96
CA ALA A 21 12.89 0.13 18.99
C ALA A 21 11.80 0.90 18.23
N MET A 22 10.95 1.64 18.94
CA MET A 22 9.89 2.46 18.34
C MET A 22 10.45 3.53 17.41
N ILE A 23 11.50 4.26 17.82
CA ILE A 23 12.12 5.30 16.98
C ILE A 23 12.73 4.66 15.73
N ALA A 24 13.50 3.58 15.87
CA ALA A 24 14.11 2.89 14.73
C ALA A 24 13.04 2.37 13.75
N GLY A 25 11.98 1.75 14.29
CA GLY A 25 10.84 1.28 13.51
C GLY A 25 10.10 2.41 12.80
N ALA A 26 9.85 3.52 13.49
CA ALA A 26 9.17 4.69 12.95
C ALA A 26 9.97 5.32 11.79
N VAL A 27 11.30 5.41 11.92
CA VAL A 27 12.18 5.89 10.84
C VAL A 27 12.15 4.95 9.64
N ALA A 28 12.28 3.65 9.85
CA ALA A 28 12.16 2.66 8.77
C ALA A 28 10.78 2.74 8.10
N GLY A 29 9.72 2.89 8.89
CA GLY A 29 8.35 3.09 8.43
C GLY A 29 8.18 4.36 7.61
N ALA A 30 8.78 5.48 8.01
CA ALA A 30 8.77 6.71 7.21
C ALA A 30 9.41 6.52 5.84
N LEU A 31 10.57 5.85 5.78
CA LEU A 31 11.27 5.57 4.52
C LEU A 31 10.45 4.67 3.61
N ILE A 32 9.84 3.62 4.17
CA ILE A 32 8.96 2.72 3.42
C ILE A 32 7.71 3.46 2.93
N GLY A 33 7.09 4.27 3.79
CA GLY A 33 5.94 5.10 3.43
C GLY A 33 6.26 6.05 2.28
N ALA A 34 7.42 6.70 2.31
CA ALA A 34 7.89 7.56 1.22
C ALA A 34 8.07 6.78 -0.09
N ALA A 35 8.61 5.56 -0.02
CA ALA A 35 8.74 4.69 -1.19
C ALA A 35 7.37 4.27 -1.76
N ILE A 36 6.37 3.99 -0.91
CA ILE A 36 4.99 3.70 -1.34
C ILE A 36 4.41 4.93 -2.05
N VAL A 37 4.50 6.11 -1.43
CA VAL A 37 4.00 7.37 -1.99
C VAL A 37 4.60 7.64 -3.37
N ALA A 38 5.92 7.45 -3.52
CA ALA A 38 6.62 7.60 -4.78
C ALA A 38 6.15 6.57 -5.83
N ALA A 39 6.01 5.30 -5.44
CA ALA A 39 5.59 4.23 -6.35
C ALA A 39 4.16 4.39 -6.87
N THR A 40 3.27 5.01 -6.11
CA THR A 40 1.87 5.25 -6.51
C THR A 40 1.60 6.65 -7.05
N ALA A 41 2.62 7.53 -7.08
CA ALA A 41 2.46 8.96 -7.32
C ALA A 41 1.35 9.59 -6.43
N ALA A 42 1.24 9.14 -5.17
CA ALA A 42 0.25 9.66 -4.25
C ALA A 42 0.61 11.10 -3.86
N THR A 43 -0.39 11.99 -3.84
CA THR A 43 -0.21 13.39 -3.47
C THR A 43 -1.29 13.84 -2.48
N GLY A 44 -1.06 14.98 -1.84
CA GLY A 44 -2.01 15.57 -0.89
C GLY A 44 -2.34 14.65 0.28
N GLY A 45 -3.63 14.55 0.62
CA GLY A 45 -4.09 13.81 1.80
C GLY A 45 -3.71 12.33 1.82
N LEU A 46 -3.66 11.67 0.66
CA LEU A 46 -3.28 10.25 0.59
C LEU A 46 -1.82 10.02 0.98
N ALA A 47 -0.92 10.92 0.56
CA ALA A 47 0.50 10.83 0.93
C ALA A 47 0.70 10.97 2.43
N VAL A 48 -0.02 11.90 3.06
CA VAL A 48 0.01 12.11 4.53
C VAL A 48 -0.47 10.86 5.28
N VAL A 49 -1.58 10.27 4.84
CA VAL A 49 -2.14 9.06 5.44
C VAL A 49 -1.18 7.86 5.32
N ILE A 50 -0.58 7.67 4.15
CA ILE A 50 0.39 6.58 3.93
C ILE A 50 1.61 6.75 4.83
N LEU A 51 2.17 7.96 4.90
CA LEU A 51 3.32 8.25 5.76
C LEU A 51 3.00 8.04 7.24
N ALA A 52 1.90 8.62 7.73
CA ALA A 52 1.47 8.47 9.12
C ALA A 52 1.23 7.01 9.50
N GLY A 53 0.51 6.27 8.65
CA GLY A 53 0.25 4.84 8.86
C GLY A 53 1.52 4.00 8.84
N SER A 54 2.47 4.31 7.95
CA SER A 54 3.74 3.59 7.84
C SER A 54 4.66 3.87 9.04
N VAL A 55 4.70 5.10 9.53
CA VAL A 55 5.43 5.49 10.76
C VAL A 55 4.88 4.74 11.97
N ALA A 56 3.56 4.77 12.15
CA ALA A 56 2.89 4.05 13.25
C ALA A 56 3.14 2.54 13.17
N ALA A 57 2.90 1.94 11.99
CA ALA A 57 3.11 0.51 11.77
C ALA A 57 4.57 0.10 12.01
N GLY A 58 5.53 0.87 11.51
CA GLY A 58 6.95 0.60 11.71
C GLY A 58 7.34 0.67 13.18
N GLY A 59 6.95 1.73 13.88
CA GLY A 59 7.28 1.93 15.30
C GLY A 59 6.69 0.84 16.21
N LEU A 60 5.39 0.56 16.06
CA LEU A 60 4.70 -0.45 16.87
C LEU A 60 5.18 -1.88 16.57
N SER A 61 5.41 -2.22 15.29
CA SER A 61 5.87 -3.56 14.94
C SER A 61 7.29 -3.82 15.43
N MET A 62 8.18 -2.83 15.36
CA MET A 62 9.54 -2.96 15.87
C MET A 62 9.56 -3.03 17.41
N PHE A 63 8.69 -2.26 18.08
CA PHE A 63 8.49 -2.38 19.52
C PHE A 63 8.07 -3.78 19.94
N GLN A 64 7.02 -4.33 19.32
CA GLN A 64 6.55 -5.69 19.60
C GLN A 64 7.63 -6.73 19.33
N LEU A 65 8.35 -6.63 18.21
CA LEU A 65 9.47 -7.53 17.90
C LEU A 65 10.51 -7.54 19.04
N VAL A 66 10.98 -6.36 19.44
CA VAL A 66 12.02 -6.25 20.48
C VAL A 66 11.49 -6.68 21.83
N LYS A 67 10.27 -6.29 22.20
CA LYS A 67 9.60 -6.72 23.44
C LYS A 67 9.47 -8.26 23.50
N GLY A 68 9.07 -8.88 22.40
CA GLY A 68 8.96 -10.33 22.29
C GLY A 68 10.32 -11.02 22.43
N LEU A 69 11.34 -10.53 21.73
CA LEU A 69 12.72 -11.05 21.87
C LEU A 69 13.26 -10.90 23.28
N SER A 70 13.08 -9.73 23.91
CA SER A 70 13.51 -9.48 25.29
C SER A 70 12.84 -10.43 26.27
N THR A 71 11.55 -10.72 26.07
CA THR A 71 10.79 -11.63 26.93
C THR A 71 11.20 -13.09 26.74
N ILE A 72 11.41 -13.54 25.50
CA ILE A 72 11.75 -14.94 25.17
C ILE A 72 13.18 -15.29 25.60
N PHE A 73 14.12 -14.36 25.39
CA PHE A 73 15.55 -14.59 25.59
C PHE A 73 16.10 -13.95 26.86
N ASP A 74 15.25 -13.32 27.68
CA ASP A 74 15.64 -12.59 28.89
C ASP A 74 16.83 -11.65 28.63
N LEU A 75 16.67 -10.80 27.60
CA LEU A 75 17.79 -9.99 27.11
C LEU A 75 18.22 -8.99 28.18
N PRO A 76 19.52 -8.89 28.50
CA PRO A 76 20.00 -8.04 29.57
C PRO A 76 19.79 -6.57 29.21
N GLU A 77 19.02 -5.88 30.03
CA GLU A 77 18.87 -4.44 29.89
C GLU A 77 20.15 -3.71 30.34
N PRO A 78 20.56 -2.65 29.62
CA PRO A 78 21.74 -1.89 29.98
C PRO A 78 21.49 -1.07 31.24
N THR A 79 22.37 -1.19 32.23
CA THR A 79 22.28 -0.44 33.48
C THR A 79 22.43 1.06 33.22
N THR A 80 21.49 1.85 33.72
CA THR A 80 21.49 3.31 33.56
C THR A 80 21.82 4.06 34.85
N GLY A 81 21.79 3.38 35.99
CA GLY A 81 22.17 3.92 37.28
C GLY A 81 22.04 2.88 38.40
N GLU A 82 22.29 3.31 39.63
CA GLU A 82 22.26 2.47 40.81
C GLU A 82 21.62 3.21 41.98
N LEU A 83 20.88 2.49 42.82
CA LEU A 83 20.23 2.99 44.03
C LEU A 83 21.26 3.30 45.13
N ILE A 84 21.27 4.52 45.67
CA ILE A 84 22.34 4.97 46.59
C ILE A 84 21.87 5.44 47.97
N ARG A 85 20.58 5.35 48.26
CA ARG A 85 20.03 5.77 49.55
C ARG A 85 18.84 4.90 49.87
N GLY A 86 18.88 4.17 50.98
CA GLY A 86 17.79 3.30 51.43
C GLY A 86 17.40 3.60 52.88
N SER A 87 16.49 2.79 53.42
CA SER A 87 16.08 2.81 54.83
C SER A 87 17.28 2.74 55.79
N PRO A 88 17.32 3.55 56.86
CA PRO A 88 18.42 3.53 57.82
C PRO A 88 18.41 2.31 58.77
N ASN A 89 17.30 1.57 58.85
CA ASN A 89 17.10 0.53 59.87
C ASN A 89 16.35 -0.71 59.40
N VAL A 90 15.83 -0.74 58.17
CA VAL A 90 15.25 -1.94 57.55
C VAL A 90 16.19 -2.41 56.46
N PHE A 91 16.61 -3.67 56.58
CA PHE A 91 17.57 -4.27 55.68
C PHE A 91 16.95 -5.51 55.01
N VAL A 92 17.24 -5.70 53.73
CA VAL A 92 16.97 -6.92 52.99
C VAL A 92 18.30 -7.46 52.50
N ASN A 93 18.62 -8.70 52.86
CA ASN A 93 19.94 -9.32 52.62
C ASN A 93 21.12 -8.40 53.03
N LEU A 94 21.04 -7.82 54.23
CA LEU A 94 22.08 -6.93 54.79
C LEU A 94 22.30 -5.61 54.01
N ARG A 95 21.44 -5.29 53.04
CA ARG A 95 21.46 -4.03 52.28
C ARG A 95 20.21 -3.23 52.65
N ASN A 96 20.33 -1.91 52.73
CA ASN A 96 19.21 -1.05 53.11
C ASN A 96 18.03 -1.27 52.15
N ALA A 97 16.83 -1.46 52.69
CA ALA A 97 15.64 -1.66 51.88
C ALA A 97 15.16 -0.33 51.26
N MET A 98 14.58 -0.38 50.07
CA MET A 98 14.27 0.82 49.28
C MET A 98 12.81 1.27 49.44
N ARG A 99 12.58 2.59 49.46
CA ARG A 99 11.29 3.24 49.71
C ARG A 99 10.91 4.20 48.59
N ALA A 100 9.70 4.06 48.06
CA ALA A 100 9.17 5.00 47.08
C ALA A 100 8.87 6.36 47.72
N GLY A 101 9.11 7.44 46.97
CA GLY A 101 8.90 8.83 47.38
C GLY A 101 9.91 9.34 48.41
N GLU A 102 11.03 8.65 48.61
CA GLU A 102 12.08 9.07 49.54
C GLU A 102 13.49 8.68 49.07
N ASP A 103 13.64 7.43 48.64
CA ASP A 103 14.93 6.87 48.27
C ASP A 103 15.23 7.11 46.78
N VAL A 104 16.53 7.13 46.42
CA VAL A 104 17.01 7.66 45.13
C VAL A 104 18.09 6.80 44.48
N SER A 105 18.21 6.87 43.16
CA SER A 105 19.44 6.53 42.43
C SER A 105 20.43 7.70 42.42
N SER A 106 21.70 7.44 42.11
CA SER A 106 22.72 8.50 41.96
C SER A 106 22.48 9.40 40.75
N SER A 107 22.00 8.78 39.67
CA SER A 107 21.91 9.33 38.34
C SER A 107 21.09 8.36 37.47
N CYS A 108 20.78 8.78 36.24
CA CYS A 108 20.27 7.90 35.20
C CYS A 108 20.85 8.34 33.85
N THR A 109 21.54 7.46 33.13
CA THR A 109 22.08 7.78 31.80
C THR A 109 20.99 7.91 30.73
N GLY A 110 19.81 7.32 30.96
CA GLY A 110 18.73 7.27 29.99
C GLY A 110 19.01 6.37 28.77
N PHE A 111 20.10 5.60 28.79
CA PHE A 111 20.46 4.72 27.69
C PHE A 111 19.43 3.58 27.51
N PRO A 112 19.08 3.16 26.26
CA PRO A 112 19.61 3.65 25.00
C PRO A 112 19.07 5.01 24.55
N LEU A 113 17.78 5.30 24.72
CA LEU A 113 17.13 6.53 24.23
C LEU A 113 15.95 6.99 25.11
N GLY A 114 15.92 6.60 26.38
CA GLY A 114 14.86 6.98 27.32
C GLY A 114 14.81 8.49 27.56
N HIS A 115 15.93 9.10 27.92
CA HIS A 115 16.09 10.56 28.07
C HIS A 115 17.58 10.96 27.98
N PRO A 116 17.92 12.26 27.81
CA PRO A 116 19.31 12.71 27.91
C PRO A 116 19.93 12.38 29.28
N PRO A 117 21.26 12.26 29.40
CA PRO A 117 21.90 11.92 30.68
C PRO A 117 21.45 12.82 31.83
N TRP A 118 21.01 12.20 32.91
CA TRP A 118 20.53 12.86 34.12
C TRP A 118 21.55 12.67 35.24
N PRO A 119 22.43 13.66 35.51
CA PRO A 119 23.56 13.52 36.43
C PRO A 119 23.20 13.79 37.91
N LEU A 120 21.91 13.91 38.22
CA LEU A 120 21.40 14.23 39.56
C LEU A 120 20.59 13.04 40.11
N PRO A 121 20.42 12.94 41.44
CA PRO A 121 19.65 11.86 42.04
C PRO A 121 18.22 11.79 41.51
N VAL A 122 17.78 10.57 41.19
CA VAL A 122 16.42 10.30 40.68
C VAL A 122 15.65 9.54 41.75
N THR A 123 14.47 10.03 42.11
CA THR A 123 13.64 9.42 43.16
C THR A 123 12.90 8.19 42.64
N ILE A 124 12.75 7.18 43.50
CA ILE A 124 11.84 6.06 43.24
C ILE A 124 10.40 6.56 43.31
N ALA A 125 9.62 6.41 42.25
CA ALA A 125 8.27 6.93 42.15
C ALA A 125 7.19 5.91 42.53
N GLU A 126 7.50 4.62 42.48
CA GLU A 126 6.53 3.54 42.67
C GLU A 126 6.97 2.52 43.72
N GLY A 127 6.01 2.00 44.48
CA GLY A 127 6.23 0.93 45.44
C GLY A 127 4.98 0.10 45.71
N SER A 128 5.01 -0.70 46.77
CA SER A 128 3.87 -1.51 47.20
C SER A 128 2.78 -0.68 47.85
N ALA A 129 1.53 -0.88 47.41
CA ALA A 129 0.36 -0.31 48.06
C ALA A 129 0.05 -0.93 49.45
N THR A 130 0.69 -2.06 49.80
CA THR A 130 0.35 -2.85 51.00
C THR A 130 1.52 -3.07 51.94
N VAL A 131 2.76 -2.91 51.46
CA VAL A 131 3.97 -3.11 52.26
C VAL A 131 4.68 -1.77 52.41
N TYR A 132 4.90 -1.36 53.66
CA TYR A 132 5.51 -0.08 53.99
C TYR A 132 6.79 -0.28 54.80
N ILE A 133 7.81 0.52 54.49
CA ILE A 133 9.09 0.57 55.19
C ILE A 133 9.26 2.01 55.69
N ASN A 134 9.37 2.18 57.01
CA ASN A 134 9.40 3.49 57.67
C ASN A 134 8.23 4.42 57.27
N GLY A 135 7.04 3.84 57.04
CA GLY A 135 5.85 4.60 56.64
C GLY A 135 5.79 4.98 55.16
N LYS A 136 6.74 4.53 54.33
CA LYS A 136 6.74 4.73 52.88
C LYS A 136 6.52 3.42 52.12
N PRO A 137 5.87 3.44 50.94
CA PRO A 137 5.70 2.23 50.13
C PRO A 137 7.04 1.57 49.82
N ALA A 138 7.12 0.25 50.00
CA ALA A 138 8.34 -0.50 49.76
C ALA A 138 8.58 -0.68 48.25
N ALA A 139 9.76 -0.31 47.77
CA ALA A 139 10.14 -0.46 46.37
C ALA A 139 10.61 -1.88 46.07
N ARG A 140 10.42 -2.32 44.84
CA ARG A 140 10.67 -3.70 44.38
C ARG A 140 11.14 -3.68 42.92
N LEU A 141 11.45 -4.85 42.38
CA LEU A 141 11.71 -5.02 40.95
C LEU A 141 10.61 -4.33 40.12
N THR A 142 10.99 -3.77 38.98
CA THR A 142 10.15 -3.01 38.07
C THR A 142 9.48 -1.75 38.63
N SER A 143 9.65 -1.39 39.91
CA SER A 143 9.21 -0.08 40.43
C SER A 143 9.83 1.03 39.59
N LYS A 144 9.02 1.95 39.06
CA LYS A 144 9.53 3.07 38.28
C LYS A 144 10.15 4.17 39.14
N MET A 145 11.16 4.80 38.57
CA MET A 145 11.81 6.04 38.99
C MET A 145 11.07 7.24 38.39
N THR A 146 11.28 8.44 38.91
CA THR A 146 10.65 9.66 38.37
C THR A 146 11.05 9.96 36.92
N CYS A 147 12.23 9.49 36.47
CA CYS A 147 12.68 9.61 35.10
C CYS A 147 12.13 8.53 34.13
N GLY A 148 11.30 7.59 34.63
CA GLY A 148 10.72 6.50 33.83
C GLY A 148 11.55 5.21 33.81
N ALA A 149 12.82 5.24 34.25
CA ALA A 149 13.61 4.02 34.45
C ALA A 149 12.92 3.12 35.49
N HIS A 150 13.21 1.82 35.47
CA HIS A 150 12.70 0.89 36.47
C HIS A 150 13.83 0.18 37.20
N ILE A 151 13.56 -0.30 38.41
CA ILE A 151 14.50 -1.12 39.18
C ILE A 151 14.68 -2.47 38.48
N LYS A 152 15.90 -2.74 38.01
CA LYS A 152 16.26 -3.89 37.16
C LYS A 152 16.77 -5.08 37.96
N SER A 153 17.35 -4.87 39.14
CA SER A 153 17.82 -5.97 40.01
C SER A 153 17.17 -5.90 41.39
N GLY A 154 17.11 -7.03 42.08
CA GLY A 154 16.50 -7.12 43.41
C GLY A 154 17.05 -8.28 44.24
N SER A 155 16.44 -8.49 45.41
CA SER A 155 16.70 -9.65 46.25
C SER A 155 16.41 -10.98 45.56
N GLN A 156 17.20 -12.02 45.86
CA GLN A 156 17.02 -13.37 45.31
C GLN A 156 16.03 -14.22 46.11
N ASP A 157 15.76 -13.85 47.36
CA ASP A 157 15.00 -14.66 48.32
C ASP A 157 13.92 -13.89 49.08
N THR A 158 13.90 -12.57 48.96
CA THR A 158 12.94 -11.70 49.64
C THR A 158 12.06 -11.00 48.62
N PHE A 159 10.76 -11.20 48.72
CA PHE A 159 9.79 -10.68 47.78
C PHE A 159 8.74 -9.80 48.47
N ILE A 160 8.35 -8.72 47.80
CA ILE A 160 7.35 -7.75 48.26
C ILE A 160 6.11 -7.88 47.37
N GLY A 161 4.98 -8.15 48.01
CA GLY A 161 3.67 -8.27 47.37
C GLY A 161 2.92 -6.95 47.21
N GLY A 162 1.72 -7.07 46.63
CA GLY A 162 0.68 -6.04 46.60
C GLY A 162 0.71 -5.16 45.35
N PRO A 163 -0.41 -4.48 45.00
CA PRO A 163 -0.50 -3.62 43.84
C PRO A 163 0.57 -2.51 43.82
N THR A 164 0.83 -1.93 42.65
CA THR A 164 1.72 -0.77 42.52
C THR A 164 1.01 0.51 42.94
N LEU A 165 1.62 1.24 43.86
CA LEU A 165 1.23 2.59 44.26
C LEU A 165 2.28 3.56 43.72
N GLN A 166 1.83 4.46 42.86
CA GLN A 166 2.62 5.60 42.38
C GLN A 166 2.49 6.75 43.39
N VAL A 167 3.61 7.18 43.96
CA VAL A 167 3.68 8.29 44.95
C VAL A 167 4.37 9.53 44.41
N GLU A 168 5.03 9.43 43.25
CA GLU A 168 5.63 10.57 42.54
C GLU A 168 5.29 10.50 41.04
N PHE A 169 5.47 11.61 40.33
CA PHE A 169 5.32 11.61 38.87
C PHE A 169 6.34 10.68 38.20
N VAL A 170 5.89 9.95 37.16
CA VAL A 170 6.74 9.11 36.32
C VAL A 170 6.77 9.70 34.91
N LEU A 171 7.96 10.07 34.45
CA LEU A 171 8.20 10.47 33.07
C LEU A 171 8.21 9.24 32.13
N ASP A 172 7.03 8.69 31.85
CA ASP A 172 6.87 7.44 31.09
C ASP A 172 6.95 7.63 29.57
N ILE A 173 8.13 8.01 29.07
CA ILE A 173 8.34 8.32 27.64
C ILE A 173 8.01 7.12 26.75
N GLU A 174 8.28 5.89 27.19
CA GLU A 174 7.92 4.68 26.46
C GLU A 174 6.40 4.55 26.29
N GLY A 175 5.64 4.65 27.39
CA GLY A 175 4.18 4.58 27.35
C GLY A 175 3.56 5.70 26.51
N TRP A 176 4.09 6.92 26.62
CA TRP A 176 3.65 8.07 25.82
C TRP A 176 3.91 7.86 24.32
N LEU A 177 5.10 7.38 23.95
CA LEU A 177 5.45 7.13 22.55
C LEU A 177 4.61 5.99 21.96
N HIS A 178 4.42 4.91 22.71
CA HIS A 178 3.59 3.78 22.28
C HIS A 178 2.15 4.24 22.00
N THR A 179 1.53 4.92 22.97
CA THR A 179 0.17 5.46 22.82
C THR A 179 0.08 6.46 21.67
N GLY A 180 1.09 7.32 21.52
CA GLY A 180 1.15 8.28 20.42
C GLY A 180 1.18 7.62 19.03
N LEU A 181 1.94 6.53 18.88
CA LEU A 181 1.99 5.76 17.63
C LEU A 181 0.68 5.00 17.36
N GLU A 182 0.03 4.45 18.39
CA GLU A 182 -1.30 3.83 18.24
C GLU A 182 -2.33 4.84 17.76
N VAL A 183 -2.39 6.01 18.38
CA VAL A 183 -3.29 7.10 17.97
C VAL A 183 -2.98 7.54 16.53
N LEU A 184 -1.70 7.70 16.19
CA LEU A 184 -1.29 8.03 14.82
C LEU A 184 -1.76 6.97 13.81
N GLY A 185 -1.62 5.69 14.15
CA GLY A 185 -2.06 4.57 13.33
C GLY A 185 -3.58 4.54 13.13
N LEU A 186 -4.35 4.77 14.19
CA LEU A 186 -5.81 4.84 14.14
C LEU A 186 -6.29 6.05 13.31
N VAL A 187 -5.67 7.22 13.48
CA VAL A 187 -5.96 8.41 12.68
C VAL A 187 -5.63 8.17 11.20
N ALA A 188 -4.50 7.53 10.90
CA ALA A 188 -4.15 7.17 9.53
C ALA A 188 -5.16 6.17 8.93
N ALA A 189 -5.58 5.15 9.68
CA ALA A 189 -6.59 4.19 9.23
C ALA A 189 -7.95 4.87 8.96
N ALA A 190 -8.39 5.75 9.86
CA ALA A 190 -9.60 6.55 9.66
C ALA A 190 -9.49 7.45 8.42
N GLY A 191 -8.35 8.14 8.25
CA GLY A 191 -8.06 8.94 7.06
C GLY A 191 -8.08 8.11 5.77
N ALA A 192 -7.55 6.90 5.79
CA ALA A 192 -7.57 5.98 4.66
C ALA A 192 -9.01 5.57 4.29
N LEU A 193 -9.86 5.31 5.29
CA LEU A 193 -11.27 5.00 5.05
C LEU A 193 -12.04 6.18 4.46
N VAL A 194 -11.80 7.40 4.95
CA VAL A 194 -12.41 8.62 4.39
C VAL A 194 -12.01 8.80 2.92
N LEU A 195 -10.71 8.72 2.62
CA LEU A 195 -10.21 8.83 1.25
C LEU A 195 -10.73 7.72 0.34
N ALA A 196 -10.83 6.48 0.85
CA ALA A 196 -11.41 5.37 0.11
C ALA A 196 -12.91 5.57 -0.15
N ALA A 197 -13.66 6.10 0.81
CA ALA A 197 -15.07 6.46 0.62
C ALA A 197 -15.24 7.53 -0.46
N MET A 198 -14.38 8.55 -0.47
CA MET A 198 -14.36 9.58 -1.51
C MET A 198 -14.02 9.01 -2.90
N ALA A 199 -13.18 7.97 -2.96
CA ALA A 199 -12.85 7.27 -4.20
C ALA A 199 -13.97 6.31 -4.68
N GLY A 200 -14.96 6.01 -3.83
CA GLY A 200 -16.15 5.23 -4.16
C GLY A 200 -16.29 3.92 -3.38
N ALA A 201 -17.50 3.35 -3.42
CA ALA A 201 -17.88 2.19 -2.61
C ALA A 201 -16.97 0.97 -2.80
N ALA A 202 -16.52 0.69 -4.02
CA ALA A 202 -15.61 -0.42 -4.29
C ALA A 202 -14.24 -0.24 -3.59
N ALA A 203 -13.71 0.99 -3.56
CA ALA A 203 -12.45 1.29 -2.89
C ALA A 203 -12.61 1.16 -1.38
N LEU A 204 -13.70 1.71 -0.82
CA LEU A 204 -14.02 1.59 0.60
C LEU A 204 -14.16 0.13 1.06
N LEU A 205 -14.95 -0.68 0.34
CA LEU A 205 -15.14 -2.10 0.66
C LEU A 205 -13.82 -2.86 0.59
N THR A 206 -12.97 -2.55 -0.37
CA THR A 206 -11.64 -3.16 -0.50
C THR A 206 -10.77 -2.80 0.71
N THR A 207 -10.71 -1.51 1.09
CA THR A 207 -9.93 -1.06 2.25
C THR A 207 -10.41 -1.70 3.55
N VAL A 208 -11.73 -1.79 3.76
CA VAL A 208 -12.32 -2.46 4.94
C VAL A 208 -11.97 -3.95 4.95
N ALA A 209 -12.14 -4.64 3.83
CA ALA A 209 -11.84 -6.08 3.73
C ALA A 209 -10.35 -6.38 4.00
N VAL A 210 -9.45 -5.58 3.43
CA VAL A 210 -8.00 -5.72 3.67
C VAL A 210 -7.67 -5.42 5.12
N GLY A 211 -8.22 -4.34 5.70
CA GLY A 211 -8.01 -4.00 7.10
C GLY A 211 -8.49 -5.11 8.05
N ALA A 212 -9.68 -5.65 7.82
CA ALA A 212 -10.23 -6.77 8.60
C ALA A 212 -9.39 -8.05 8.46
N ALA A 213 -8.89 -8.35 7.25
CA ALA A 213 -8.02 -9.50 7.01
C ALA A 213 -6.68 -9.37 7.74
N ILE A 214 -6.07 -8.19 7.72
CA ILE A 214 -4.83 -7.91 8.48
C ILE A 214 -5.11 -8.06 9.97
N TYR A 215 -6.16 -7.42 10.51
CA TYR A 215 -6.50 -7.52 11.92
C TYR A 215 -6.73 -8.96 12.36
N GLY A 216 -7.56 -9.71 11.62
CA GLY A 216 -7.84 -11.12 11.91
C GLY A 216 -6.59 -12.01 11.83
N GLY A 217 -5.72 -11.78 10.83
CA GLY A 217 -4.45 -12.50 10.71
C GLY A 217 -3.49 -12.22 11.86
N MET A 218 -3.40 -10.96 12.30
CA MET A 218 -2.54 -10.56 13.42
C MET A 218 -3.04 -11.12 14.75
N GLU A 219 -4.36 -11.14 14.98
CA GLU A 219 -4.93 -11.75 16.18
C GLU A 219 -4.73 -13.27 16.20
N LEU A 220 -4.88 -13.94 15.05
CA LEU A 220 -4.56 -15.37 14.93
C LEU A 220 -3.09 -15.65 15.25
N LEU A 221 -2.16 -14.85 14.73
CA LEU A 221 -0.74 -14.96 15.08
C LEU A 221 -0.51 -14.74 16.57
N GLY A 222 -1.25 -13.82 17.19
CA GLY A 222 -1.17 -13.57 18.61
C GLY A 222 -1.63 -14.77 19.45
N GLN A 223 -2.75 -15.38 19.08
CA GLN A 223 -3.26 -16.59 19.74
C GLN A 223 -2.31 -17.77 19.60
N ILE A 224 -1.70 -17.96 18.42
CA ILE A 224 -0.65 -18.97 18.22
C ILE A 224 0.56 -18.65 19.10
N GLY A 225 0.97 -17.38 19.16
CA GLY A 225 2.06 -16.94 20.01
C GLY A 225 1.80 -17.21 21.50
N ASP A 226 0.62 -16.90 21.99
CA ASP A 226 0.23 -17.14 23.39
C ASP A 226 0.29 -18.64 23.77
N GLN A 227 0.10 -19.56 22.80
CA GLN A 227 0.26 -21.00 23.03
C GLN A 227 1.72 -21.45 23.11
N LEU A 228 2.65 -20.73 22.47
CA LEU A 228 4.08 -21.05 22.48
C LEU A 228 4.77 -20.58 23.77
N GLY A 229 4.22 -19.54 24.42
CA GLY A 229 4.69 -19.04 25.71
C GLY A 229 4.83 -17.51 25.73
N PRO A 230 5.32 -16.97 26.87
CA PRO A 230 5.50 -15.53 27.05
C PRO A 230 6.37 -14.91 25.95
N GLY A 231 5.96 -13.75 25.44
CA GLY A 231 6.70 -12.99 24.42
C GLY A 231 6.50 -13.43 22.97
N TYR A 232 6.01 -14.64 22.70
CA TYR A 232 5.82 -15.13 21.33
C TYR A 232 4.72 -14.39 20.56
N ARG A 233 3.66 -13.90 21.24
CA ARG A 233 2.66 -13.02 20.61
C ARG A 233 3.30 -11.77 20.04
N ASP A 234 4.02 -11.04 20.89
CA ASP A 234 4.71 -9.81 20.51
C ASP A 234 5.74 -10.08 19.40
N LEU A 235 6.49 -11.19 19.49
CA LEU A 235 7.46 -11.59 18.47
C LEU A 235 6.81 -11.82 17.11
N LEU A 236 5.79 -12.69 17.04
CA LEU A 236 5.16 -13.07 15.78
C LEU A 236 4.42 -11.90 15.13
N GLN A 237 3.69 -11.12 15.94
CA GLN A 237 3.02 -9.91 15.46
C GLN A 237 4.02 -8.86 14.99
N GLY A 238 5.11 -8.61 15.73
CA GLY A 238 6.16 -7.69 15.32
C GLY A 238 6.82 -8.06 13.99
N ILE A 239 7.15 -9.34 13.79
CA ILE A 239 7.70 -9.85 12.52
C ILE A 239 6.70 -9.66 11.37
N ALA A 240 5.45 -10.08 11.57
CA ALA A 240 4.42 -9.99 10.53
C ALA A 240 4.12 -8.54 10.15
N GLY A 241 4.05 -7.63 11.13
CA GLY A 241 3.86 -6.20 10.91
C GLY A 241 4.98 -5.59 10.06
N LEU A 242 6.24 -5.89 10.39
CA LEU A 242 7.40 -5.45 9.61
C LEU A 242 7.41 -6.05 8.20
N ALA A 243 7.04 -7.33 8.05
CA ALA A 243 6.97 -7.98 6.74
C ALA A 243 5.88 -7.37 5.84
N LEU A 244 4.69 -7.11 6.39
CA LEU A 244 3.59 -6.44 5.69
C LEU A 244 3.99 -5.03 5.24
N LEU A 245 4.62 -4.27 6.14
CA LEU A 245 5.13 -2.93 5.84
C LEU A 245 6.19 -2.99 4.72
N GLY A 246 7.18 -3.87 4.84
CA GLY A 246 8.24 -4.05 3.85
C GLY A 246 7.76 -4.53 2.47
N ALA A 247 6.65 -5.28 2.41
CA ALA A 247 6.02 -5.67 1.16
C ALA A 247 5.29 -4.51 0.45
N GLY A 248 4.95 -3.45 1.18
CA GLY A 248 4.16 -2.30 0.70
C GLY A 248 4.66 -1.70 -0.61
N PRO A 249 5.93 -1.26 -0.74
CA PRO A 249 6.43 -0.64 -1.97
C PRO A 249 6.33 -1.55 -3.20
N LYS A 250 6.60 -2.86 -3.04
CA LYS A 250 6.50 -3.84 -4.12
C LYS A 250 5.05 -4.01 -4.56
N MET A 251 4.12 -4.15 -3.61
CA MET A 251 2.69 -4.28 -3.92
C MET A 251 2.13 -3.01 -4.58
N ALA A 252 2.54 -1.83 -4.12
CA ALA A 252 2.19 -0.56 -4.72
C ALA A 252 2.64 -0.47 -6.19
N LYS A 253 3.90 -0.83 -6.48
CA LYS A 253 4.45 -0.87 -7.83
C LYS A 253 3.70 -1.85 -8.73
N MET A 254 3.47 -3.08 -8.26
CA MET A 254 2.72 -4.09 -9.02
C MET A 254 1.29 -3.64 -9.33
N SER A 255 0.64 -2.94 -8.39
CA SER A 255 -0.69 -2.36 -8.59
C SER A 255 -0.67 -1.26 -9.66
N ALA A 256 0.31 -0.35 -9.59
CA ALA A 256 0.49 0.70 -10.59
C ALA A 256 0.74 0.12 -11.99
N GLU A 257 1.61 -0.88 -12.11
CA GLU A 257 1.90 -1.58 -13.37
C GLU A 257 0.67 -2.30 -13.92
N ARG A 258 -0.10 -3.00 -13.06
CA ARG A 258 -1.34 -3.67 -13.46
C ARG A 258 -2.39 -2.67 -13.95
N ASN A 259 -2.53 -1.53 -13.26
CA ASN A 259 -3.44 -0.48 -13.68
C ASN A 259 -3.02 0.16 -15.00
N ALA A 260 -1.71 0.42 -15.17
CA ALA A 260 -1.16 0.92 -16.43
C ALA A 260 -1.38 -0.06 -17.57
N ALA A 261 -1.14 -1.36 -17.35
CA ALA A 261 -1.40 -2.41 -18.34
C ALA A 261 -2.89 -2.51 -18.70
N ARG A 262 -3.78 -2.40 -17.70
CA ARG A 262 -5.22 -2.38 -17.93
C ARG A 262 -5.65 -1.18 -18.78
N LEU A 263 -5.13 0.01 -18.46
CA LEU A 263 -5.40 1.24 -19.23
C LEU A 263 -4.84 1.14 -20.65
N ALA A 264 -3.64 0.58 -20.81
CA ALA A 264 -3.01 0.35 -22.10
C ALA A 264 -3.76 -0.66 -22.98
N ASN A 265 -4.58 -1.52 -22.37
CA ASN A 265 -5.41 -2.52 -23.06
C ASN A 265 -6.88 -2.06 -23.27
N GLN A 266 -7.17 -0.78 -23.02
CA GLN A 266 -8.49 -0.18 -23.28
C GLN A 266 -8.41 0.83 -24.42
N SER A 267 -9.44 0.87 -25.27
CA SER A 267 -9.59 1.90 -26.29
C SER A 267 -9.83 3.26 -25.63
N GLN A 268 -9.01 4.26 -25.97
CA GLN A 268 -9.14 5.62 -25.46
C GLN A 268 -9.88 6.48 -26.47
N VAL A 269 -11.06 6.99 -26.11
CA VAL A 269 -11.79 7.96 -26.93
C VAL A 269 -11.15 9.34 -26.73
N LEU A 270 -10.56 9.88 -27.79
CA LEU A 270 -9.93 11.20 -27.78
C LEU A 270 -10.94 12.32 -28.06
N GLU A 271 -11.87 12.07 -28.98
CA GLU A 271 -12.82 13.08 -29.44
C GLU A 271 -14.09 12.39 -29.97
N VAL A 272 -15.24 13.05 -29.81
CA VAL A 272 -16.51 12.62 -30.41
C VAL A 272 -17.06 13.78 -31.20
N ARG A 273 -17.23 13.60 -32.52
CA ARG A 273 -17.75 14.61 -33.44
C ARG A 273 -19.00 14.08 -34.13
N THR A 274 -19.81 14.99 -34.68
CA THR A 274 -20.90 14.58 -35.56
C THR A 274 -20.34 14.10 -36.90
N ALA A 275 -20.98 13.11 -37.52
CA ALA A 275 -20.59 12.63 -38.85
C ALA A 275 -20.55 13.76 -39.89
N SER A 276 -21.44 14.76 -39.78
CA SER A 276 -21.46 15.93 -40.67
C SER A 276 -20.17 16.75 -40.57
N GLU A 277 -19.64 16.95 -39.37
CA GLU A 277 -18.37 17.68 -39.17
C GLU A 277 -17.18 16.92 -39.75
N VAL A 278 -17.13 15.60 -39.54
CA VAL A 278 -16.05 14.76 -40.09
C VAL A 278 -16.14 14.69 -41.62
N ASN A 279 -17.33 14.49 -42.16
CA ASN A 279 -17.58 14.50 -43.61
C ASN A 279 -17.18 15.84 -44.25
N LYS A 280 -17.46 16.99 -43.63
CA LYS A 280 -17.01 18.31 -44.11
C LYS A 280 -15.49 18.39 -44.20
N VAL A 281 -14.77 17.84 -43.22
CA VAL A 281 -13.30 17.79 -43.24
C VAL A 281 -12.78 16.87 -44.34
N MET A 282 -13.44 15.72 -44.58
CA MET A 282 -13.09 14.82 -45.69
C MET A 282 -13.29 15.50 -47.06
N ILE A 283 -14.44 16.15 -47.27
CA ILE A 283 -14.75 16.86 -48.52
C ILE A 283 -13.75 18.00 -48.76
N ALA A 284 -13.34 18.72 -47.70
CA ALA A 284 -12.33 19.77 -47.81
C ALA A 284 -10.94 19.24 -48.21
N LYS A 285 -10.70 17.93 -48.04
CA LYS A 285 -9.50 17.21 -48.50
C LYS A 285 -9.72 16.48 -49.84
N GLU A 286 -10.82 16.79 -50.54
CA GLU A 286 -11.23 16.13 -51.79
C GLU A 286 -11.55 14.63 -51.64
N GLU A 287 -11.87 14.19 -50.42
CA GLU A 287 -12.33 12.82 -50.12
C GLU A 287 -13.86 12.75 -50.10
N LEU A 288 -14.41 11.55 -50.30
CA LEU A 288 -15.87 11.34 -50.22
C LEU A 288 -16.36 11.27 -48.77
N PRO A 289 -17.58 11.75 -48.48
CA PRO A 289 -18.15 11.65 -47.14
C PRO A 289 -18.50 10.20 -46.81
N ALA A 290 -17.69 9.57 -45.97
CA ALA A 290 -17.79 8.14 -45.68
C ALA A 290 -18.73 7.81 -44.50
N TRP A 291 -19.19 8.81 -43.73
CA TRP A 291 -19.90 8.61 -42.46
C TRP A 291 -21.39 8.95 -42.56
N LEU A 292 -22.25 8.21 -41.86
CA LEU A 292 -23.70 8.38 -41.91
C LEU A 292 -24.12 9.66 -41.17
N GLU A 293 -24.77 10.59 -41.86
CA GLU A 293 -25.31 11.80 -41.24
C GLU A 293 -26.31 11.48 -40.12
N GLY A 294 -26.33 12.32 -39.08
CA GLY A 294 -27.11 12.08 -37.87
C GLY A 294 -26.48 11.09 -36.88
N THR A 295 -25.32 10.49 -37.20
CA THR A 295 -24.54 9.67 -36.27
C THR A 295 -23.29 10.39 -35.74
N GLN A 296 -22.63 9.77 -34.76
CA GLN A 296 -21.37 10.26 -34.21
C GLN A 296 -20.20 9.44 -34.75
N VAL A 297 -19.07 10.11 -34.96
CA VAL A 297 -17.79 9.51 -35.30
C VAL A 297 -16.85 9.78 -34.13
N LYS A 298 -16.27 8.71 -33.59
CA LYS A 298 -15.33 8.79 -32.48
C LYS A 298 -13.91 8.73 -33.01
N THR A 299 -13.06 9.64 -32.56
CA THR A 299 -11.62 9.52 -32.73
C THR A 299 -11.08 8.75 -31.53
N GLU A 300 -10.53 7.57 -31.75
CA GLU A 300 -10.11 6.66 -30.69
C GLU A 300 -8.66 6.20 -30.91
N ILE A 301 -7.92 5.90 -29.84
CA ILE A 301 -6.69 5.11 -29.91
C ILE A 301 -7.04 3.71 -29.43
N VAL A 302 -6.87 2.73 -30.30
CA VAL A 302 -7.09 1.31 -29.96
C VAL A 302 -5.78 0.62 -29.62
N PRO A 303 -5.80 -0.31 -28.64
CA PRO A 303 -4.60 -1.00 -28.20
C PRO A 303 -4.03 -1.94 -29.29
N PRO A 304 -2.76 -2.34 -29.19
CA PRO A 304 -2.24 -3.44 -30.01
C PRO A 304 -3.03 -4.73 -29.76
N GLY A 305 -3.12 -5.60 -30.75
CA GLY A 305 -3.93 -6.83 -30.70
C GLY A 305 -5.40 -6.64 -31.11
N THR A 306 -5.84 -5.42 -31.42
CA THR A 306 -7.21 -5.17 -31.87
C THR A 306 -7.36 -5.63 -33.32
N GLN A 307 -8.33 -6.52 -33.56
CA GLN A 307 -8.56 -7.12 -34.87
C GLN A 307 -9.72 -6.47 -35.63
N TYR A 308 -9.54 -6.30 -36.94
CA TYR A 308 -10.54 -5.82 -37.89
C TYR A 308 -10.53 -6.66 -39.16
N GLN A 309 -11.64 -6.65 -39.89
CA GLN A 309 -11.74 -7.21 -41.23
C GLN A 309 -11.54 -6.11 -42.27
N MET A 310 -10.64 -6.35 -43.24
CA MET A 310 -10.34 -5.42 -44.31
C MET A 310 -10.55 -6.10 -45.67
N VAL A 311 -11.39 -5.51 -46.49
CA VAL A 311 -11.64 -5.99 -47.86
C VAL A 311 -10.50 -5.52 -48.77
N VAL A 312 -9.92 -6.45 -49.52
CA VAL A 312 -8.76 -6.23 -50.38
C VAL A 312 -8.99 -6.85 -51.77
N ALA A 313 -8.30 -6.30 -52.77
CA ALA A 313 -8.26 -6.91 -54.10
C ALA A 313 -7.31 -8.12 -54.09
N LYS A 314 -7.42 -9.04 -55.06
CA LYS A 314 -6.56 -10.21 -55.18
C LYS A 314 -5.06 -9.84 -55.17
N GLY A 315 -4.64 -8.89 -56.01
CA GLY A 315 -3.24 -8.46 -56.05
C GLY A 315 -2.77 -7.76 -54.76
N GLN A 316 -3.69 -7.13 -54.03
CA GLN A 316 -3.40 -6.54 -52.72
C GLN A 316 -3.22 -7.62 -51.65
N ALA A 317 -4.07 -8.66 -51.66
CA ALA A 317 -3.94 -9.82 -50.78
C ALA A 317 -2.61 -10.55 -51.01
N GLU A 318 -2.23 -10.80 -52.26
CA GLU A 318 -0.96 -11.43 -52.64
C GLU A 318 0.25 -10.61 -52.19
N ALA A 319 0.22 -9.28 -52.39
CA ALA A 319 1.28 -8.39 -51.94
C ALA A 319 1.46 -8.40 -50.41
N ILE A 320 0.35 -8.41 -49.66
CA ILE A 320 0.38 -8.47 -48.19
C ILE A 320 0.95 -9.80 -47.71
N MET A 321 0.58 -10.91 -48.37
CA MET A 321 1.15 -12.24 -48.06
C MET A 321 2.65 -12.32 -48.35
N GLN A 322 3.16 -11.53 -49.29
CA GLN A 322 4.60 -11.38 -49.56
C GLN A 322 5.30 -10.41 -48.60
N GLY A 323 4.63 -9.96 -47.53
CA GLY A 323 5.19 -9.07 -46.51
C GLY A 323 5.20 -7.59 -46.88
N LYS A 324 4.57 -7.18 -48.00
CA LYS A 324 4.45 -5.76 -48.34
C LYS A 324 3.39 -5.09 -47.45
N LYS A 325 3.70 -3.92 -46.91
CA LYS A 325 2.77 -3.11 -46.10
C LYS A 325 1.75 -2.39 -46.97
N PHE A 326 0.88 -3.15 -47.65
CA PHE A 326 -0.10 -2.63 -48.60
C PHE A 326 -1.54 -2.67 -48.05
N PHE A 327 -1.73 -2.21 -46.82
CA PHE A 327 -3.04 -2.16 -46.15
C PHE A 327 -3.86 -0.94 -46.61
N GLY A 328 -5.18 -1.07 -46.69
CA GLY A 328 -6.11 0.04 -46.96
C GLY A 328 -6.31 0.96 -45.75
N GLY A 329 -7.00 2.09 -45.97
CA GLY A 329 -7.34 3.05 -44.90
C GLY A 329 -8.56 2.65 -44.08
N PHE A 330 -9.46 1.84 -44.62
CA PHE A 330 -10.73 1.45 -43.98
C PHE A 330 -10.79 -0.04 -43.67
N ALA A 331 -11.44 -0.37 -42.56
CA ALA A 331 -11.75 -1.72 -42.13
C ALA A 331 -13.08 -1.73 -41.35
N THR A 332 -13.52 -2.90 -40.91
CA THR A 332 -14.71 -3.05 -40.07
C THR A 332 -14.44 -3.99 -38.91
N PRO A 333 -14.99 -3.72 -37.70
CA PRO A 333 -14.93 -4.68 -36.59
C PRO A 333 -15.85 -5.89 -36.82
N ASP A 334 -16.77 -5.79 -37.79
CA ASP A 334 -17.78 -6.81 -38.06
C ASP A 334 -17.33 -7.80 -39.13
N ALA A 335 -17.96 -8.97 -39.16
CA ALA A 335 -17.70 -9.95 -40.20
C ALA A 335 -18.16 -9.44 -41.57
N VAL A 336 -17.37 -9.73 -42.61
CA VAL A 336 -17.73 -9.44 -44.01
C VAL A 336 -18.12 -10.77 -44.67
N PRO A 337 -19.43 -11.05 -44.86
CA PRO A 337 -19.89 -12.35 -45.31
C PRO A 337 -19.66 -12.60 -46.81
N ASN A 338 -19.79 -11.57 -47.65
CA ASN A 338 -19.78 -11.67 -49.11
C ASN A 338 -19.41 -10.33 -49.77
N GLN A 339 -19.23 -10.35 -51.09
CA GLN A 339 -18.88 -9.16 -51.89
C GLN A 339 -20.05 -8.18 -51.95
N ALA A 340 -21.30 -8.65 -52.03
CA ALA A 340 -22.48 -7.80 -52.01
C ALA A 340 -22.54 -6.92 -50.74
N TYR A 341 -22.20 -7.47 -49.58
CA TYR A 341 -22.08 -6.74 -48.30
C TYR A 341 -20.95 -5.72 -48.34
N ALA A 342 -19.79 -6.09 -48.89
CA ALA A 342 -18.67 -5.16 -49.05
C ALA A 342 -19.03 -3.94 -49.92
N ARG A 343 -19.87 -4.15 -50.94
CA ARG A 343 -20.37 -3.07 -51.82
C ARG A 343 -21.48 -2.26 -51.16
N ASP A 344 -22.58 -2.88 -50.74
CA ASP A 344 -23.78 -2.17 -50.25
C ASP A 344 -23.62 -1.62 -48.83
N LYS A 345 -22.99 -2.38 -47.92
CA LYS A 345 -22.89 -2.03 -46.51
C LYS A 345 -21.61 -1.29 -46.16
N LEU A 346 -20.46 -1.75 -46.64
CA LEU A 346 -19.19 -1.06 -46.41
C LEU A 346 -18.91 0.06 -47.43
N VAL A 347 -19.78 0.21 -48.44
CA VAL A 347 -19.75 1.30 -49.42
C VAL A 347 -18.39 1.37 -50.14
N ILE A 348 -17.80 0.21 -50.42
CA ILE A 348 -16.55 0.12 -51.15
C ILE A 348 -16.85 0.29 -52.64
N LEU A 349 -16.65 1.49 -53.14
CA LEU A 349 -16.99 1.84 -54.53
C LEU A 349 -16.09 1.12 -55.55
N GLU A 350 -16.70 0.73 -56.66
CA GLU A 350 -16.03 -0.01 -57.75
C GLU A 350 -14.88 0.81 -58.36
N ARG A 351 -15.07 2.13 -58.50
CA ARG A 351 -14.03 3.05 -58.99
C ARG A 351 -12.75 3.07 -58.16
N PHE A 352 -12.81 2.75 -56.87
CA PHE A 352 -11.64 2.71 -56.00
C PHE A 352 -11.07 1.30 -55.86
N LYS A 353 -11.94 0.29 -55.89
CA LYS A 353 -11.54 -1.10 -55.77
C LYS A 353 -12.41 -1.93 -56.71
N PRO A 354 -11.95 -2.22 -57.95
CA PRO A 354 -12.73 -3.01 -58.89
C PRO A 354 -12.92 -4.45 -58.43
N ASP A 355 -11.97 -4.97 -57.64
CA ASP A 355 -11.99 -6.34 -57.10
C ASP A 355 -12.09 -6.34 -55.57
N VAL A 356 -13.18 -6.89 -55.03
CA VAL A 356 -13.44 -7.08 -53.59
C VAL A 356 -13.49 -8.56 -53.19
N SER A 357 -12.88 -9.44 -53.99
CA SER A 357 -12.99 -10.90 -53.83
C SER A 357 -12.29 -11.48 -52.60
N TYR A 358 -11.55 -10.68 -51.82
CA TYR A 358 -10.85 -11.14 -50.62
C TYR A 358 -11.13 -10.26 -49.40
N VAL A 359 -11.14 -10.90 -48.24
CA VAL A 359 -11.08 -10.25 -46.92
C VAL A 359 -9.88 -10.77 -46.14
N ILE A 360 -9.17 -9.87 -45.49
CA ILE A 360 -8.08 -10.19 -44.56
C ILE A 360 -8.45 -9.74 -43.16
N THR A 361 -7.96 -10.46 -42.16
CA THR A 361 -7.98 -9.99 -40.77
C THR A 361 -6.69 -9.22 -40.51
N VAL A 362 -6.83 -7.98 -40.06
CA VAL A 362 -5.71 -7.13 -39.66
C VAL A 362 -5.72 -6.95 -38.15
N GLU A 363 -4.54 -6.99 -37.54
CA GLU A 363 -4.35 -6.79 -36.10
C GLU A 363 -3.41 -5.61 -35.88
N THR A 364 -3.78 -4.69 -35.00
CA THR A 364 -2.93 -3.55 -34.63
C THR A 364 -1.66 -4.03 -33.92
N THR A 365 -0.49 -3.54 -34.34
CA THR A 365 0.81 -3.92 -33.77
C THR A 365 1.32 -2.94 -32.71
N ALA A 366 0.69 -1.77 -32.62
CA ALA A 366 0.98 -0.69 -31.68
C ALA A 366 -0.31 0.13 -31.47
N PRO A 367 -0.37 1.06 -30.50
CA PRO A 367 -1.51 1.96 -30.34
C PRO A 367 -1.86 2.66 -31.65
N GLN A 368 -3.05 2.38 -32.19
CA GLN A 368 -3.48 2.84 -33.51
C GLN A 368 -4.60 3.85 -33.35
N LYS A 369 -4.40 5.05 -33.89
CA LYS A 369 -5.45 6.06 -33.95
C LYS A 369 -6.43 5.72 -35.06
N ILE A 370 -7.73 5.76 -34.77
CA ILE A 370 -8.80 5.48 -35.71
C ILE A 370 -9.93 6.51 -35.60
N HIS A 371 -10.68 6.69 -36.68
CA HIS A 371 -12.09 7.07 -36.57
C HIS A 371 -12.93 5.81 -36.51
N SER A 372 -13.94 5.77 -35.64
CA SER A 372 -14.93 4.69 -35.57
C SER A 372 -16.35 5.27 -35.66
N GLY A 373 -17.21 4.64 -36.46
CA GLY A 373 -18.53 5.18 -36.77
C GLY A 373 -19.31 4.31 -37.74
N ILE A 374 -20.41 4.84 -38.28
CA ILE A 374 -21.29 4.14 -39.21
C ILE A 374 -21.05 4.63 -40.64
N THR A 375 -20.96 3.70 -41.59
CA THR A 375 -20.85 3.97 -43.03
C THR A 375 -22.06 4.76 -43.54
N GLY A 376 -21.83 5.90 -44.20
CA GLY A 376 -22.88 6.67 -44.87
C GLY A 376 -23.20 6.15 -46.28
N PRO A 377 -24.40 6.42 -46.82
CA PRO A 377 -24.73 6.04 -48.19
C PRO A 377 -23.94 6.86 -49.22
N LEU A 378 -23.46 6.22 -50.28
CA LEU A 378 -22.84 6.88 -51.45
C LEU A 378 -23.29 6.19 -52.73
N GLU A 379 -23.54 6.98 -53.77
CA GLU A 379 -24.04 6.50 -55.05
C GLU A 379 -25.32 5.65 -54.86
N ASN A 380 -25.30 4.38 -55.27
CA ASN A 380 -26.43 3.46 -55.14
C ASN A 380 -26.31 2.52 -53.91
N TYR A 381 -25.30 2.72 -53.06
CA TYR A 381 -25.02 1.85 -51.91
C TYR A 381 -25.53 2.46 -50.60
N LYS A 382 -26.11 1.62 -49.74
CA LYS A 382 -26.90 2.08 -48.58
C LYS A 382 -26.08 2.44 -47.34
N GLY A 383 -24.93 1.80 -47.14
CA GLY A 383 -24.19 1.93 -45.87
C GLY A 383 -24.94 1.30 -44.68
N GLY A 384 -24.79 1.92 -43.51
CA GLY A 384 -25.47 1.54 -42.26
C GLY A 384 -24.76 0.53 -41.35
N VAL A 385 -23.48 0.20 -41.56
CA VAL A 385 -22.72 -0.73 -40.69
C VAL A 385 -21.51 -0.05 -40.05
N ARG A 386 -20.91 -0.69 -39.05
CA ARG A 386 -19.73 -0.13 -38.37
C ARG A 386 -18.53 -0.22 -39.29
N GLN A 387 -17.78 0.87 -39.36
CA GLN A 387 -16.47 0.90 -39.98
C GLN A 387 -15.48 1.66 -39.11
N VAL A 388 -14.21 1.43 -39.40
CA VAL A 388 -13.10 2.19 -38.86
C VAL A 388 -12.22 2.70 -39.98
N GLU A 389 -11.65 3.88 -39.77
CA GLU A 389 -10.64 4.48 -40.62
C GLU A 389 -9.33 4.59 -39.83
N PHE A 390 -8.24 4.02 -40.34
CA PHE A 390 -6.91 4.14 -39.73
C PHE A 390 -6.31 5.51 -40.04
N LEU A 391 -6.02 6.27 -38.98
CA LEU A 391 -5.45 7.61 -39.08
C LEU A 391 -3.93 7.59 -38.94
N GLY A 392 -3.24 8.29 -39.84
CA GLY A 392 -1.78 8.34 -39.87
C GLY A 392 -1.16 7.02 -40.35
N ASP A 393 -0.08 6.60 -39.68
CA ASP A 393 0.58 5.34 -39.99
C ASP A 393 -0.33 4.15 -39.69
N ARG A 394 -0.32 3.16 -40.59
CA ARG A 394 -1.07 1.92 -40.47
C ARG A 394 -0.22 0.90 -39.73
N LEU A 395 -0.31 0.94 -38.41
CA LEU A 395 0.41 0.05 -37.49
C LEU A 395 -0.34 -1.26 -37.35
N VAL A 396 -0.47 -2.00 -38.45
CA VAL A 396 -1.20 -3.27 -38.52
C VAL A 396 -0.38 -4.37 -39.20
N LYS A 397 -0.67 -5.62 -38.84
CA LYS A 397 -0.18 -6.83 -39.51
C LYS A 397 -1.37 -7.69 -39.93
N ILE A 398 -1.16 -8.54 -40.93
CA ILE A 398 -2.14 -9.57 -41.29
C ILE A 398 -2.12 -10.70 -40.23
N VAL A 399 -3.30 -11.25 -39.92
CA VAL A 399 -3.47 -12.45 -39.09
C VAL A 399 -4.14 -13.54 -39.92
N GLY A 400 -3.51 -14.70 -40.00
CA GLY A 400 -3.97 -15.81 -40.83
C GLY A 400 -3.80 -15.55 -42.33
N THR A 401 -4.60 -16.21 -43.15
CA THR A 401 -4.58 -16.11 -44.61
C THR A 401 -5.79 -15.33 -45.13
N PRO A 402 -5.66 -14.61 -46.27
CA PRO A 402 -6.80 -14.01 -46.95
C PRO A 402 -7.90 -15.04 -47.24
N LYS A 403 -9.14 -14.65 -47.00
CA LYS A 403 -10.32 -15.47 -47.29
C LYS A 403 -11.00 -14.95 -48.53
N VAL A 404 -11.41 -15.87 -49.42
CA VAL A 404 -12.22 -15.52 -50.60
C VAL A 404 -13.62 -15.16 -50.13
N LEU A 405 -14.13 -14.02 -50.59
CA LEU A 405 -15.51 -13.60 -50.38
C LEU A 405 -16.40 -14.15 -51.50
N PRO A 406 -17.47 -14.90 -51.17
CA PRO A 406 -18.47 -15.28 -52.17
C PRO A 406 -19.15 -14.02 -52.72
N VAL A 407 -19.70 -14.11 -53.93
CA VAL A 407 -20.33 -12.96 -54.59
C VAL A 407 -21.57 -12.48 -53.81
N GLU A 408 -22.41 -13.43 -53.39
CA GLU A 408 -23.64 -13.23 -52.62
C GLU A 408 -23.70 -14.15 -51.40
#